data_AF-A0A526YFK8-F1
#
_entry.id   AF-A0A526YFK8-F1
#
_cell.length_a   1.000
_cell.length_b   1.000
_cell.length_c   1.000
_cell.angle_alpha   90.00
_cell.angle_beta   90.00
_cell.angle_gamma   90.00
#
_symmetry.space_group_name_H-M   'P 1'
#
loop_
_entity.id
_entity.type
_entity.pdbx_description
1 polymer ?
#
loop_
_entity_poly.entity_id
_entity_poly.type
_entity_poly.pdbx_seq_one_letter_code
_entity_poly.pdbx_strand_id
1 'polypeptide(L)' 'MSGPQVAIDLGRIERNARTIVDRCALSGTKVFGVTKGTCGMPQVARAMLRGGVAGIAESRFENIRRLRDSGITAPITLLR' A
#
# COMPACT_ATOMS: atom_id res chain seq x y z
N MET A 1 12.68 -26.29 11.08
CA MET A 1 11.20 -26.39 11.25
C MET A 1 10.54 -25.34 10.40
N SER A 2 9.60 -25.72 9.54
CA SER A 2 8.70 -24.75 8.89
C SER A 2 7.65 -24.30 9.90
N GLY A 3 7.78 -23.06 10.40
CA GLY A 3 6.74 -22.42 11.19
C GLY A 3 5.51 -22.03 10.35
N PRO A 4 4.46 -21.45 10.96
CA PRO A 4 3.33 -20.93 10.21
C PRO A 4 3.77 -19.88 9.19
N GLN A 5 3.18 -19.92 7.99
CA GLN A 5 3.49 -19.03 6.89
C GLN A 5 2.24 -18.30 6.40
N VAL A 6 2.43 -17.09 5.89
CA VAL A 6 1.40 -16.30 5.24
C VAL A 6 1.85 -16.01 3.81
N ALA A 7 1.05 -16.44 2.83
CA ALA A 7 1.27 -16.14 1.42
C ALA A 7 0.43 -14.91 1.02
N ILE A 8 1.03 -13.98 0.26
CA ILE A 8 0.38 -12.73 -0.16
C ILE A 8 0.39 -12.66 -1.69
N ASP A 9 -0.80 -12.66 -2.29
CA ASP A 9 -1.00 -12.48 -3.73
C ASP A 9 -1.00 -10.98 -4.08
N LEU A 10 0.14 -10.50 -4.57
CA LEU A 10 0.32 -9.09 -4.95
C LEU A 10 -0.54 -8.70 -6.18
N GLY A 11 -0.87 -9.63 -7.06
CA GLY A 11 -1.72 -9.39 -8.22
C GLY A 11 -3.16 -9.10 -7.82
N ARG A 12 -3.67 -9.78 -6.78
CA ARG A 12 -4.97 -9.44 -6.18
C ARG A 12 -4.96 -8.07 -5.52
N ILE A 13 -3.90 -7.71 -4.79
CA ILE A 13 -3.79 -6.38 -4.16
C ILE A 13 -3.82 -5.28 -5.23
N GLU A 14 -3.06 -5.43 -6.31
CA GLU A 14 -3.03 -4.47 -7.42
C GLU A 14 -4.41 -4.31 -8.10
N ARG A 15 -5.07 -5.43 -8.45
CA ARG A 15 -6.40 -5.40 -9.09
C ARG A 15 -7.47 -4.80 -8.18
N ASN A 16 -7.43 -5.11 -6.88
CA ASN A 16 -8.36 -4.55 -5.91
C ASN A 16 -8.14 -3.05 -5.75
N ALA A 17 -6.88 -2.60 -5.64
CA ALA A 17 -6.54 -1.19 -5.57
C ALA A 17 -7.06 -0.44 -6.81
N ARG A 18 -6.82 -0.96 -8.01
CA ARG A 18 -7.32 -0.39 -9.27
C ARG A 18 -8.84 -0.27 -9.30
N THR A 19 -9.54 -1.34 -8.92
CA THR A 19 -11.00 -1.33 -8.89
C THR A 19 -11.57 -0.22 -7.99
N ILE A 20 -10.94 0.04 -6.84
CA ILE A 20 -11.38 1.10 -5.93
C ILE A 20 -10.99 2.48 -6.45
N VAL A 21 -9.76 2.63 -6.97
CA VAL A 21 -9.28 3.88 -7.58
C VAL A 21 -10.20 4.30 -8.72
N ASP A 22 -10.50 3.41 -9.65
CA ASP A 22 -11.35 3.71 -10.82
C ASP A 22 -12.77 4.13 -10.38
N ARG A 23 -13.33 3.48 -9.36
CA ARG A 23 -14.64 3.85 -8.80
C ARG A 23 -14.63 5.22 -8.12
N CYS A 24 -13.62 5.50 -7.31
CA CYS A 24 -13.49 6.80 -6.62
C CYS A 24 -13.14 7.94 -7.58
N ALA A 25 -12.48 7.64 -8.70
CA ALA A 25 -12.17 8.63 -9.73
C ALA A 25 -13.45 9.22 -10.36
N LEU A 26 -14.54 8.45 -10.44
CA LEU A 26 -15.85 8.94 -10.92
C LEU A 26 -16.42 10.08 -10.05
N SER A 27 -16.00 10.18 -8.79
CA SER A 27 -16.36 11.28 -7.88
C SER A 27 -15.24 12.29 -7.67
N GLY A 28 -14.16 12.24 -8.46
CA GLY A 28 -13.00 13.12 -8.30
C GLY A 28 -12.15 12.85 -7.04
N THR A 29 -12.32 11.70 -6.39
CA THR A 29 -11.66 11.37 -5.12
C THR A 29 -10.37 10.59 -5.34
N LYS A 30 -9.27 11.06 -4.74
CA LYS A 30 -8.00 10.33 -4.71
C LYS A 30 -7.98 9.31 -3.57
N VAL A 31 -7.42 8.14 -3.84
CA VAL A 31 -7.32 7.03 -2.87
C VAL A 31 -5.89 6.89 -2.37
N PHE A 32 -5.70 6.72 -1.06
CA PHE A 32 -4.43 6.34 -0.46
C PHE A 32 -4.47 4.88 0.00
N GLY A 33 -3.42 4.12 -0.29
CA GLY A 33 -3.29 2.72 0.12
C GLY A 33 -2.72 2.61 1.54
N VAL A 34 -3.45 1.97 2.46
CA VAL A 34 -3.01 1.83 3.86
C VAL A 34 -2.21 0.54 4.07
N THR A 35 -0.94 0.64 4.46
CA THR A 35 -0.05 -0.54 4.64
C THR A 35 0.10 -1.02 6.09
N LYS A 36 -0.63 -0.41 7.03
CA LYS A 36 -0.58 -0.70 8.47
C LYS A 36 -0.70 -2.20 8.80
N GLY A 37 -1.67 -2.88 8.18
CA GLY A 37 -1.91 -4.31 8.39
C GLY A 37 -0.80 -5.22 7.84
N THR A 38 0.06 -4.67 6.98
CA THR A 38 1.21 -5.36 6.39
C THR A 38 2.54 -4.84 6.94
N CYS A 39 2.52 -4.06 8.01
CA CYS A 39 3.70 -3.48 8.64
C CYS A 39 4.65 -2.78 7.65
N GLY A 40 4.09 -1.92 6.79
CA GLY A 40 4.85 -1.19 5.78
C GLY A 40 5.59 -2.09 4.77
N MET A 41 5.04 -3.27 4.43
CA MET A 41 5.70 -4.18 3.49
C MET A 41 5.81 -3.55 2.08
N PRO A 42 7.03 -3.32 1.56
CA PRO A 42 7.23 -2.60 0.29
C PRO A 42 6.53 -3.24 -0.91
N GLN A 43 6.43 -4.56 -0.95
CA GLN A 43 5.79 -5.30 -2.03
C GLN A 43 4.29 -4.98 -2.14
N VAL A 44 3.59 -4.89 -1.00
CA VAL A 44 2.16 -4.51 -0.95
C VAL A 44 1.99 -3.06 -1.32
N ALA A 45 2.84 -2.17 -0.80
CA ALA A 45 2.81 -0.75 -1.16
C ALA A 45 2.98 -0.55 -2.68
N ARG A 46 3.97 -1.22 -3.30
CA ARG A 46 4.17 -1.18 -4.75
C ARG A 46 2.98 -1.74 -5.53
N ALA A 47 2.37 -2.83 -5.06
CA ALA A 47 1.18 -3.38 -5.69
C ALA A 47 0.01 -2.39 -5.66
N MET A 48 -0.23 -1.73 -4.51
CA MET A 48 -1.25 -0.67 -4.42
C MET A 48 -0.92 0.52 -5.33
N LEU A 49 0.34 0.96 -5.39
CA LEU A 49 0.80 2.05 -6.25
C LEU A 49 0.62 1.74 -7.74
N ARG A 50 0.95 0.52 -8.20
CA ARG A 50 0.63 0.07 -9.57
C ARG A 50 -0.87 -0.03 -9.82
N GLY A 51 -1.65 -0.24 -8.76
CA GLY A 51 -3.10 -0.15 -8.77
C GLY A 51 -3.64 1.28 -8.86
N GLY A 52 -2.79 2.31 -8.81
CA GLY A 52 -3.19 3.70 -9.03
C GLY A 52 -3.53 4.50 -7.76
N VAL A 53 -3.24 3.99 -6.56
CA VAL A 53 -3.38 4.82 -5.35
C VAL A 53 -2.44 6.03 -5.45
N ALA A 54 -2.91 7.20 -5.00
CA ALA A 54 -2.17 8.46 -5.08
C ALA A 54 -0.99 8.55 -4.08
N GLY A 55 -0.97 7.66 -3.09
CA GLY A 55 0.06 7.60 -2.05
C GLY A 55 -0.19 6.45 -1.09
N ILE A 56 0.71 6.31 -0.11
CA ILE A 56 0.62 5.30 0.94
C ILE A 56 0.28 5.98 2.27
N ALA A 57 -0.46 5.28 3.13
CA ALA A 57 -0.68 5.72 4.49
C ALA A 57 -0.24 4.63 5.48
N GLU A 58 0.39 5.04 6.57
CA GLU A 58 1.02 4.14 7.53
C GLU A 58 0.97 4.75 8.93
N SER A 59 0.92 3.93 9.99
CA SER A 59 0.71 4.43 11.36
C SER A 59 1.98 4.50 12.22
N ARG A 60 3.12 4.04 11.71
CA ARG A 60 4.37 3.92 12.47
C ARG A 60 5.55 4.46 11.68
N PHE A 61 6.40 5.24 12.31
CA PHE A 61 7.57 5.84 11.65
C PHE A 61 8.56 4.79 11.15
N GLU A 62 8.72 3.67 11.85
CA GLU A 62 9.62 2.57 11.47
C GLU A 62 9.16 1.94 10.14
N ASN A 63 7.84 1.77 9.98
CA ASN A 63 7.25 1.26 8.74
C ASN A 63 7.41 2.29 7.61
N ILE A 64 7.24 3.59 7.89
CA ILE A 64 7.47 4.65 6.89
C ILE A 64 8.92 4.66 6.44
N ARG A 65 9.87 4.55 7.38
CA ARG A 65 11.30 4.48 7.08
C ARG A 65 11.61 3.28 6.20
N ARG A 66 11.08 2.10 6.54
CA ARG A 66 11.21 0.88 5.70
C ARG A 66 10.70 1.08 4.28
N LEU A 67 9.56 1.76 4.10
CA LEU A 67 9.02 2.08 2.78
C LEU A 67 9.98 3.00 2.01
N ARG A 68 10.50 4.05 2.65
CA ARG A 68 11.46 4.98 2.05
C ARG A 68 12.78 4.31 1.67
N ASP A 69 13.36 3.52 2.57
CA ASP A 69 14.60 2.76 2.35
C ASP A 69 14.45 1.76 1.19
N SER A 70 13.21 1.32 0.90
CA SER A 70 12.91 0.46 -0.25
C SER A 70 12.75 1.21 -1.59
N GLY A 71 12.97 2.53 -1.61
CA GLY A 71 12.86 3.37 -2.80
C GLY A 71 11.45 3.82 -3.14
N ILE A 72 10.47 3.69 -2.24
CA ILE A 72 9.13 4.27 -2.46
C ILE A 72 9.22 5.77 -2.22
N THR A 73 9.05 6.56 -3.28
CA THR A 73 9.08 8.03 -3.24
C THR A 73 7.68 8.68 -3.30
N ALA A 74 6.63 7.88 -3.44
CA ALA A 74 5.25 8.36 -3.45
C ALA A 74 4.89 9.12 -2.15
N PRO A 75 3.87 10.01 -2.17
CA PRO A 75 3.38 10.67 -0.96
C PRO A 75 3.07 9.63 0.14
N ILE A 76 3.51 9.93 1.37
CA ILE A 76 3.18 9.11 2.54
C ILE A 76 2.49 9.97 3.58
N THR A 77 1.35 9.51 4.07
CA THR A 77 0.61 10.12 5.18
C THR A 77 0.78 9.28 6.44
N LEU A 78 1.20 9.92 7.55
CA LEU A 78 1.17 9.30 8.87
C LEU A 78 -0.27 9.28 9.39
N LEU A 79 -0.77 8.10 9.74
CA LEU A 79 -2.07 7.90 10.36
C LEU A 79 -1.96 8.05 11.88
N ARG A 80 -2.95 8.71 12.48
CA ARG A 80 -3.15 8.85 13.93
C ARG A 80 -3.78 7.61 14.56
#